data_AF-A0A2W6YRU8-F1
#
_entry.id   AF-A0A2W6YRU8-F1
#
_cell.length_a   1.000
_cell.length_b   1.000
_cell.length_c   1.000
_cell.angle_alpha   90.00
_cell.angle_beta   90.00
_cell.angle_gamma   90.00
#
_symmetry.space_group_name_H-M   'P 1'
#
loop_
_entity.id
_entity.type
_entity.pdbx_description
1 polymer ?
#
loop_
_entity_poly.entity_id
_entity_poly.type
_entity_poly.pdbx_seq_one_letter_code
_entity_poly.pdbx_strand_id
1 'polypeptide(L)'
;MKAVAGMIALTMALAFGTSAQAALAPAYQRAAEIAAAVDAAAALLPRNPIESVVLSAPDRFTIRGGNCTVTVEILDEPAVMAPTRAGPRKFTARAGKPVCAR
;
A
#
# COMPACT_ATOMS: atom_id res chain seq x y z
N MET A 1 -43.77 -22.46 12.65
CA MET A 1 -42.69 -22.10 13.59
C MET A 1 -41.27 -22.24 13.03
N LYS A 2 -40.99 -23.14 12.06
CA LYS A 2 -39.63 -23.30 11.47
C LYS A 2 -39.11 -22.06 10.71
N ALA A 3 -39.99 -21.29 10.07
CA ALA A 3 -39.61 -20.10 9.28
C ALA A 3 -39.06 -18.94 10.14
N VAL A 4 -39.53 -18.78 11.37
CA VAL A 4 -39.11 -17.70 12.27
C VAL A 4 -37.70 -17.96 12.82
N ALA A 5 -37.35 -19.22 13.09
CA ALA A 5 -36.02 -19.60 13.55
C ALA A 5 -34.93 -19.32 12.51
N GLY A 6 -35.22 -19.52 11.21
CA GLY A 6 -34.28 -19.23 10.12
C GLY A 6 -34.02 -17.73 9.96
N MET A 7 -35.05 -16.90 10.17
CA MET A 7 -34.94 -15.44 10.04
C MET A 7 -34.11 -14.81 11.18
N ILE A 8 -34.23 -15.34 12.40
CA ILE A 8 -33.42 -14.92 13.56
C ILE A 8 -31.94 -15.28 13.37
N ALA A 9 -31.65 -16.47 12.86
CA ALA A 9 -30.28 -16.92 12.62
C ALA A 9 -29.55 -16.05 11.58
N LEU A 10 -30.25 -15.62 10.52
CA LEU A 10 -29.68 -14.75 9.50
C LEU A 10 -29.37 -13.35 10.05
N THR A 11 -30.28 -12.76 10.83
CA THR A 11 -30.05 -11.44 11.46
C THR A 11 -28.88 -11.45 12.44
N MET A 12 -28.64 -12.57 13.13
CA MET A 12 -27.54 -12.69 14.08
C MET A 12 -26.19 -12.80 13.35
N ALA A 13 -26.12 -13.50 12.21
CA ALA A 13 -24.90 -13.59 11.41
C ALA A 13 -24.45 -12.24 10.80
N LEU A 14 -25.42 -11.38 10.42
CA LEU A 14 -25.14 -10.02 9.92
C LEU A 14 -24.59 -9.09 11.01
N ALA A 15 -24.93 -9.32 12.28
CA ALA A 15 -24.47 -8.50 13.41
C ALA A 15 -23.01 -8.76 13.82
N PHE A 16 -22.41 -9.89 13.39
CA PHE A 16 -21.03 -10.28 13.72
C PHE A 16 -20.05 -10.12 12.55
N GLY A 17 -20.37 -9.27 11.57
CA GLY A 17 -19.41 -8.88 10.54
C GLY A 17 -18.23 -8.16 11.19
N THR A 18 -17.15 -8.88 11.46
CA THR A 18 -15.90 -8.26 11.93
C THR A 18 -15.43 -7.29 10.86
N SER A 19 -15.12 -6.06 11.26
CA SER A 19 -14.44 -5.11 10.39
C SER A 19 -13.20 -5.78 9.81
N ALA A 20 -13.15 -5.94 8.48
CA ALA A 20 -11.92 -6.33 7.81
C ALA A 20 -10.90 -5.24 8.12
N GLN A 21 -10.03 -5.46 9.10
CA GLN A 21 -8.89 -4.59 9.30
C GLN A 21 -8.09 -4.70 8.01
N ALA A 22 -7.88 -3.57 7.33
CA ALA A 22 -6.97 -3.52 6.21
C ALA A 22 -5.65 -4.14 6.67
N ALA A 23 -5.36 -5.35 6.18
CA ALA A 23 -4.17 -6.07 6.60
C ALA A 23 -2.98 -5.22 6.16
N LEU A 24 -2.30 -4.57 7.13
CA LEU A 24 -1.04 -3.91 6.83
C LEU A 24 -0.12 -4.94 6.16
N ALA A 25 0.54 -4.53 5.09
CA ALA A 25 1.45 -5.40 4.36
C ALA A 25 2.44 -6.08 5.32
N PRO A 26 2.72 -7.39 5.17
CA PRO A 26 3.75 -8.06 5.93
C PRO A 26 5.08 -7.29 5.89
N ALA A 27 5.89 -7.39 6.95
CA ALA A 27 7.13 -6.61 7.06
C ALA A 27 8.08 -6.80 5.86
N TYR A 28 8.19 -8.03 5.32
CA TYR A 28 9.00 -8.30 4.13
C TYR A 28 8.48 -7.55 2.90
N GLN A 29 7.17 -7.44 2.76
CA GLN A 29 6.55 -6.77 1.63
C GLN A 29 6.74 -5.26 1.77
N ARG A 30 6.54 -4.71 2.97
CA ARG A 30 6.79 -3.28 3.23
C ARG A 30 8.23 -2.89 2.97
N ALA A 31 9.20 -3.76 3.31
CA ALA A 31 10.61 -3.52 3.01
C ALA A 31 10.88 -3.44 1.50
N ALA A 32 10.27 -4.34 0.71
CA ALA A 32 10.39 -4.32 -0.74
C ALA A 32 9.76 -3.05 -1.35
N GLU A 33 8.63 -2.60 -0.83
CA GLU A 33 7.96 -1.37 -1.28
C GLU A 33 8.79 -0.11 -0.96
N ILE A 34 9.38 -0.04 0.24
CA ILE A 34 10.27 1.06 0.62
C ILE A 34 11.48 1.11 -0.30
N ALA A 35 12.13 -0.03 -0.58
CA ALA A 35 13.28 -0.09 -1.48
C ALA A 35 12.92 0.41 -2.89
N ALA A 36 11.82 -0.09 -3.46
CA ALA A 36 11.35 0.37 -4.77
C ALA A 36 11.00 1.87 -4.78
N ALA A 37 10.41 2.38 -3.70
CA ALA A 37 10.11 3.80 -3.59
C ALA A 37 11.37 4.67 -3.51
N VAL A 38 12.38 4.22 -2.76
CA VAL A 38 13.69 4.85 -2.66
C VAL A 38 14.38 4.90 -4.03
N ASP A 39 14.40 3.79 -4.76
CA ASP A 39 15.01 3.72 -6.09
C ASP A 39 14.32 4.67 -7.08
N ALA A 40 12.97 4.69 -7.08
CA ALA A 40 12.19 5.56 -7.94
C ALA A 40 12.41 7.05 -7.62
N ALA A 41 12.56 7.41 -6.34
CA ALA A 41 12.85 8.78 -5.94
C ALA A 41 14.30 9.19 -6.21
N ALA A 42 15.26 8.29 -5.99
CA ALA A 42 16.68 8.55 -6.24
C ALA A 42 16.96 8.88 -7.71
N ALA A 43 16.25 8.22 -8.63
CA ALA A 43 16.31 8.54 -10.06
C ALA A 43 15.89 9.98 -10.39
N LEU A 44 15.04 10.60 -9.57
CA LEU A 44 14.57 11.99 -9.74
C LEU A 44 15.36 13.00 -8.88
N LEU A 45 16.21 12.54 -7.97
CA LEU A 45 17.00 13.36 -7.04
C LEU A 45 18.52 13.11 -7.18
N PRO A 46 19.11 13.20 -8.39
CA PRO A 46 20.50 12.76 -8.64
C PRO A 46 21.57 13.55 -7.88
N ARG A 47 21.22 14.72 -7.32
CA ARG A 47 22.13 15.59 -6.56
C ARG A 47 21.72 15.77 -5.10
N ASN A 48 20.61 15.17 -4.67
CA ASN A 48 20.08 15.33 -3.33
C ASN A 48 19.98 13.95 -2.67
N PRO A 49 20.86 13.62 -1.71
CA PRO A 49 20.80 12.34 -1.02
C PRO A 49 19.46 12.19 -0.31
N ILE A 50 18.93 10.97 -0.26
CA ILE A 50 17.69 10.69 0.47
C ILE A 50 17.97 10.79 1.96
N GLU A 51 17.22 11.66 2.64
CA GLU A 51 17.37 11.95 4.07
C GLU A 51 16.21 11.39 4.90
N SER A 52 15.04 11.19 4.29
CA SER A 52 13.88 10.61 4.99
C SER A 52 12.93 9.91 4.04
N VAL A 53 12.34 8.80 4.53
CA VAL A 53 11.25 8.08 3.88
C VAL A 53 10.12 7.94 4.89
N VAL A 54 8.94 8.47 4.56
CA VAL A 54 7.78 8.46 5.45
C VAL A 54 6.60 7.82 4.73
N LEU A 55 5.95 6.85 5.37
CA LEU A 55 4.66 6.33 4.91
C LEU A 55 3.59 7.39 5.18
N SER A 56 3.14 8.10 4.16
CA SER A 56 2.19 9.21 4.30
C SER A 56 0.73 8.79 4.12
N ALA A 57 0.50 7.68 3.42
CA ALA A 57 -0.80 7.00 3.33
C ALA A 57 -0.58 5.52 2.98
N PRO A 58 -1.62 4.66 3.01
CA PRO A 58 -1.51 3.32 2.42
C PRO A 58 -0.97 3.42 0.99
N ASP A 59 0.08 2.65 0.71
CA ASP A 59 0.74 2.59 -0.60
C ASP A 59 1.30 3.92 -1.10
N ARG A 60 1.58 4.85 -0.18
CA ARG A 60 2.15 6.16 -0.51
C ARG A 60 3.31 6.52 0.41
N PHE A 61 4.45 6.82 -0.20
CA PHE A 61 5.64 7.29 0.49
C PHE A 61 5.96 8.72 0.12
N THR A 62 6.30 9.51 1.13
CA THR A 62 6.90 10.83 0.96
C THR A 62 8.38 10.72 1.25
N ILE A 63 9.19 11.00 0.23
CA ILE A 63 10.65 10.87 0.27
C ILE A 63 11.25 12.27 0.15
N ARG A 64 12.16 12.61 1.07
CA ARG A 64 12.85 13.90 1.07
C ARG A 64 14.34 13.70 0.80
N GLY A 65 14.91 14.57 -0.03
CA GLY A 65 16.34 14.73 -0.18
C GLY A 65 16.67 16.20 -0.36
N GLY A 66 17.53 16.76 0.50
CA GLY A 66 17.79 18.19 0.57
C GLY A 66 16.49 19.00 0.77
N ASN A 67 16.31 20.00 -0.09
CA ASN A 67 15.12 20.86 -0.15
C ASN A 67 14.00 20.32 -1.05
N CYS A 68 14.17 19.11 -1.60
CA CYS A 68 13.20 18.49 -2.51
C CYS A 68 12.44 17.35 -1.84
N THR A 69 11.16 17.23 -2.19
CA THR A 69 10.26 16.15 -1.77
C THR A 69 9.68 15.46 -2.99
N VAL A 70 9.65 14.12 -2.98
CA VAL A 70 9.03 13.27 -4.00
C VAL A 70 7.96 12.42 -3.32
N THR A 71 6.76 12.41 -3.89
CA THR A 71 5.71 11.45 -3.49
C THR A 71 5.79 10.24 -4.42
N VAL A 72 5.85 9.05 -3.86
CA VAL A 72 5.87 7.79 -4.59
C VAL A 72 4.64 6.98 -4.22
N GLU A 73 3.92 6.50 -5.23
CA GLU A 73 2.75 5.63 -5.07
C GLU A 73 3.12 4.20 -5.47
N ILE A 74 2.72 3.23 -4.64
CA ILE A 74 2.80 1.81 -4.93
C ILE A 74 1.50 1.41 -5.63
N LEU A 75 1.61 0.87 -6.83
CA LEU A 75 0.48 0.44 -7.64
C LEU A 75 0.52 -1.08 -7.78
N ASP A 76 -0.61 -1.72 -7.49
CA ASP A 76 -0.75 -3.16 -7.69
C ASP A 76 -0.69 -3.49 -9.19
N GLU A 77 0.12 -4.50 -9.52
CA GLU A 77 0.09 -5.07 -10.85
C GLU A 77 -1.22 -5.87 -11.03
N PRO A 78 -1.85 -5.80 -12.20
CA PRO A 78 -3.06 -6.57 -12.46
C PRO A 78 -2.77 -8.06 -12.26
N ALA A 79 -3.44 -8.67 -11.30
CA ALA A 79 -3.37 -10.11 -11.09
C ALA A 79 -3.99 -10.80 -12.31
N VAL A 80 -3.16 -11.37 -13.18
CA VAL A 80 -3.64 -12.33 -14.18
C VAL A 80 -4.31 -13.44 -13.37
N MET A 81 -5.63 -13.56 -13.49
CA MET A 81 -6.46 -14.40 -12.63
C MET A 81 -6.07 -15.87 -12.74
N ALA A 82 -5.11 -16.28 -11.91
CA ALA A 82 -4.85 -17.66 -11.58
C ALA A 82 -5.23 -17.83 -10.11
N PRO A 83 -6.26 -18.63 -9.78
CA PRO A 83 -6.95 -18.61 -8.48
C PRO A 83 -6.13 -19.13 -7.27
N THR A 84 -4.81 -19.20 -7.34
CA THR A 84 -3.99 -19.93 -6.35
C THR A 84 -2.57 -19.41 -6.10
N ARG A 85 -2.20 -18.18 -6.52
CA ARG A 85 -0.84 -17.71 -6.21
C ARG A 85 -0.75 -17.08 -4.82
N ALA A 86 -0.61 -17.92 -3.80
CA ALA A 86 -0.04 -17.51 -2.52
C ALA A 86 1.39 -17.01 -2.76
N GLY A 87 1.65 -15.73 -2.52
CA GLY A 87 2.96 -15.12 -2.72
C GLY A 87 2.92 -13.61 -2.49
N PRO A 88 4.10 -12.95 -2.45
CA PRO A 88 4.17 -11.50 -2.30
C PRO A 88 3.34 -10.79 -3.36
N ARG A 89 2.61 -9.74 -2.98
CA ARG A 89 1.86 -8.94 -3.96
C ARG A 89 2.84 -8.30 -4.94
N LYS A 90 2.44 -8.28 -6.22
CA LYS A 90 3.20 -7.70 -7.32
C LYS A 90 2.82 -6.23 -7.46
N PHE A 91 3.81 -5.36 -7.58
CA PHE A 91 3.60 -3.92 -7.58
C PHE A 91 4.67 -3.18 -8.37
N THR A 92 4.32 -1.96 -8.77
CA THR A 92 5.24 -0.97 -9.34
C THR A 92 5.27 0.29 -8.47
N ALA A 93 6.44 0.91 -8.31
CA ALA A 93 6.59 2.21 -7.65
C ALA A 93 6.56 3.34 -8.68
N ARG A 94 5.61 4.26 -8.54
CA ARG A 94 5.44 5.42 -9.42
C ARG A 94 5.81 6.70 -8.69
N ALA A 95 6.95 7.29 -9.06
CA ALA A 95 7.37 8.57 -8.52
C ALA A 95 6.66 9.74 -9.23
N GLY A 96 6.13 10.66 -8.43
CA GLY A 96 5.62 11.95 -8.90
C GLY A 96 6.74 12.95 -9.19
N LYS A 97 6.37 14.14 -9.69
CA LYS A 97 7.34 15.22 -9.92
C LYS A 97 7.94 15.69 -8.58
N PRO A 98 9.26 15.93 -8.49
CA PRO A 98 9.86 16.52 -7.30
C PRO A 98 9.30 17.93 -7.07
N VAL A 99 9.01 18.24 -5.81
CA VAL A 99 8.66 19.58 -5.33
C VAL A 99 9.82 20.08 -4.48
N CYS A 100 10.50 21.13 -4.94
CA CYS A 100 11.64 21.71 -4.25
C CYS A 100 11.30 23.08 -3.69
N ALA A 101 11.63 23.32 -2.43
CA ALA A 101 11.57 24.66 -1.85
C ALA A 101 12.62 25.55 -2.57
N ARG A 102 12.17 26.71 -3.07
CA ARG A 102 13.04 27.68 -3.75
C ARG A 102 14.12 28.21 -2.82
#